data_AF-A0A3L6LUG3-F1
#
_entry.id   AF-A0A3L6LUG3-F1
#
_cell.length_a   1.000
_cell.length_b   1.000
_cell.length_c   1.000
_cell.angle_alpha   90.00
_cell.angle_beta   90.00
_cell.angle_gamma   90.00
#
_symmetry.space_group_name_H-M   'P 1'
#
loop_
_entity.id
_entity.type
_entity.pdbx_description
1 polymer ?
#
loop_
_entity_poly.entity_id
_entity_poly.type
_entity_poly.pdbx_seq_one_letter_code
_entity_poly.pdbx_strand_id
1 'polypeptide(L)'
;MTKAQIELRNAVGKVAALANDPTRTPVQQHAAARELANRTIETLQSSANGIARQSEMMIENAQARADSNFAPRPGHDALNSEIRRWIAEQAKTPEGLTNIRKQMERSEDVAAVIWHSPDFLLNINSDVCETLKYEALQQHYPDIYSDFVTGHLLRDMPKKYQSVIRNVGRFFFNAALAEQVSRRVEI
;
A
#
# COMPACT_ATOMS: atom_id res chain seq x y z
N MET A 1 -16.81 6.91 6.61
CA MET A 1 -15.97 8.07 6.24
C MET A 1 -14.76 8.12 7.17
N THR A 2 -13.56 8.39 6.64
CA THR A 2 -12.33 8.47 7.44
C THR A 2 -12.20 9.83 8.14
N LYS A 3 -11.36 9.94 9.18
CA LYS A 3 -11.06 11.21 9.87
C LYS A 3 -10.62 12.30 8.89
N ALA A 4 -9.74 11.96 7.94
CA ALA A 4 -9.31 12.87 6.87
C ALA A 4 -10.45 13.36 5.96
N GLN A 5 -11.38 12.48 5.60
CA GLN A 5 -12.55 12.87 4.79
C GLN A 5 -13.48 13.83 5.53
N ILE A 6 -13.69 13.58 6.83
CA ILE A 6 -14.49 14.45 7.69
C ILE A 6 -13.81 15.82 7.82
N GLU A 7 -12.50 15.84 8.11
CA GLU A 7 -11.75 17.09 8.24
C GLU A 7 -11.76 17.91 6.95
N LEU A 8 -11.50 17.28 5.80
CA LEU A 8 -11.55 17.96 4.51
C LEU A 8 -12.93 18.55 4.22
N ARG A 9 -14.02 17.80 4.47
CA ARG A 9 -15.39 18.28 4.28
C ARG A 9 -15.68 19.49 5.17
N ASN A 10 -15.31 19.41 6.45
CA ASN A 10 -15.50 20.50 7.40
C ASN A 10 -14.70 21.74 7.01
N ALA A 11 -13.46 21.54 6.55
CA ALA A 11 -12.60 22.61 6.11
C ALA A 11 -13.14 23.30 4.85
N VAL A 12 -13.64 22.55 3.86
CA VAL A 12 -14.33 23.12 2.68
C VAL A 12 -15.51 23.99 3.10
N GLY A 13 -16.37 23.51 4.01
CA GLY A 13 -17.50 24.28 4.53
C GLY A 13 -17.07 25.58 5.23
N LYS A 14 -16.02 25.52 6.04
CA LYS A 14 -15.46 26.68 6.74
C LYS A 14 -14.82 27.69 5.79
N VAL A 15 -14.10 27.26 4.75
CA VAL A 15 -13.56 28.16 3.73
C VAL A 15 -14.67 28.87 2.98
N ALA A 16 -15.74 28.15 2.60
CA ALA A 16 -16.90 28.76 1.95
C ALA A 16 -17.59 29.80 2.86
N ALA A 17 -17.69 29.53 4.16
CA ALA A 17 -18.21 30.50 5.12
C ALA A 17 -17.28 31.72 5.27
N LEU A 18 -15.97 31.51 5.38
CA LEU A 18 -14.97 32.58 5.47
C LEU A 18 -14.99 33.51 4.25
N ALA A 19 -15.15 32.95 3.05
CA ALA A 19 -15.22 33.73 1.82
C ALA A 19 -16.43 34.69 1.78
N ASN A 20 -17.49 34.37 2.53
CA ASN A 20 -18.71 35.19 2.61
C ASN A 20 -18.84 35.93 3.95
N ASP A 21 -17.81 35.93 4.81
CA ASP A 21 -17.86 36.56 6.12
C ASP A 21 -17.69 38.09 5.98
N PRO A 22 -18.75 38.89 6.19
CA PRO A 22 -18.69 40.33 6.00
C PRO A 22 -17.91 41.05 7.11
N THR A 23 -17.58 40.35 8.22
CA THR A 23 -16.87 40.93 9.36
C THR A 23 -15.35 40.92 9.18
N ARG A 24 -14.84 40.29 8.11
CA ARG A 24 -13.41 40.14 7.82
C ARG A 24 -13.05 40.80 6.51
N THR A 25 -11.89 41.45 6.47
CA THR A 25 -11.32 41.93 5.20
C THR A 25 -10.84 40.76 4.34
N PRO A 26 -10.68 40.93 3.01
CA PRO A 26 -10.16 39.88 2.13
C PRO A 26 -8.81 39.31 2.60
N VAL A 27 -7.92 40.15 3.12
CA VAL A 27 -6.61 39.73 3.68
C VAL A 27 -6.82 38.82 4.91
N GLN A 28 -7.72 39.21 5.82
CA GLN A 28 -8.04 38.40 7.02
C GLN A 28 -8.75 37.08 6.67
N GLN A 29 -9.62 37.08 5.66
CA GLN A 29 -10.27 35.87 5.16
C GLN A 29 -9.23 34.89 4.61
N HIS A 30 -8.32 35.35 3.75
CA HIS A 30 -7.27 34.51 3.17
C HIS A 30 -6.20 34.07 4.19
N ALA A 31 -5.85 34.89 5.16
CA ALA A 31 -4.97 34.49 6.27
C ALA A 31 -5.58 33.36 7.11
N ALA A 32 -6.86 33.50 7.50
CA ALA A 32 -7.56 32.45 8.23
C ALA A 32 -7.77 31.18 7.40
N ALA A 33 -8.07 31.33 6.10
CA ALA A 33 -8.18 30.19 5.20
C ALA A 33 -6.84 29.47 4.99
N ARG A 34 -5.71 30.19 5.03
CA ARG A 34 -4.35 29.59 5.03
C ARG A 34 -4.11 28.73 6.27
N GLU A 35 -4.46 29.21 7.45
CA GLU A 35 -4.33 28.40 8.68
C GLU A 35 -5.18 27.13 8.63
N LEU A 36 -6.41 27.25 8.14
CA LEU A 36 -7.31 26.11 7.97
C LEU A 36 -6.78 25.13 6.91
N ALA A 37 -6.22 25.64 5.81
CA ALA A 37 -5.57 24.83 4.78
C ALA A 37 -4.39 24.05 5.36
N ASN A 38 -3.51 24.70 6.14
CA ASN A 38 -2.35 24.06 6.76
C ASN A 38 -2.78 22.92 7.70
N ARG A 39 -3.74 23.16 8.60
CA ARG A 39 -4.28 22.13 9.51
C ARG A 39 -4.91 20.95 8.75
N THR A 40 -5.61 21.24 7.66
CA THR A 40 -6.20 20.21 6.79
C THR A 40 -5.10 19.39 6.12
N ILE A 41 -4.08 20.05 5.59
CA ILE A 41 -2.91 19.41 4.95
C ILE A 41 -2.18 18.49 5.94
N GLU A 42 -1.92 18.96 7.17
CA GLU A 42 -1.28 18.16 8.22
C GLU A 42 -2.09 16.89 8.53
N THR A 43 -3.41 17.01 8.64
CA THR A 43 -4.30 15.86 8.89
C THR A 43 -4.29 14.87 7.71
N LEU A 44 -4.29 15.36 6.48
CA LEU A 44 -4.20 14.55 5.27
C LEU A 44 -2.84 13.84 5.16
N GLN A 45 -1.74 14.54 5.44
CA GLN A 45 -0.39 13.98 5.46
C GLN A 45 -0.24 12.89 6.53
N SER A 46 -0.71 13.17 7.76
CA SER A 46 -0.71 12.19 8.85
C SER A 46 -1.50 10.93 8.48
N SER A 47 -2.67 11.10 7.86
CA SER A 47 -3.48 9.97 7.40
C SER A 47 -2.79 9.18 6.28
N ALA A 48 -2.17 9.87 5.31
CA ALA A 48 -1.42 9.23 4.23
C ALA A 48 -0.23 8.41 4.77
N ASN A 49 0.53 8.97 5.72
CA ASN A 49 1.66 8.29 6.35
C ASN A 49 1.20 7.09 7.19
N GLY A 50 0.07 7.21 7.90
CA GLY A 50 -0.52 6.10 8.64
C GLY A 50 -0.92 4.94 7.72
N ILE A 51 -1.52 5.23 6.57
CA ILE A 51 -1.89 4.23 5.57
C ILE A 51 -0.63 3.58 4.96
N ALA A 52 0.40 4.38 4.64
CA ALA A 52 1.65 3.85 4.10
C ALA A 52 2.32 2.89 5.08
N ARG A 53 2.42 3.27 6.36
CA ARG A 53 2.99 2.43 7.41
C ARG A 53 2.16 1.15 7.62
N GLN A 54 0.84 1.27 7.62
CA GLN A 54 -0.04 0.10 7.75
C GLN A 54 0.13 -0.85 6.55
N SER A 55 0.25 -0.32 5.33
CA SER A 55 0.51 -1.09 4.12
C SER A 55 1.83 -1.87 4.23
N GLU A 56 2.92 -1.21 4.62
CA GLU A 56 4.22 -1.84 4.84
C GLU A 56 4.15 -2.95 5.90
N MET A 57 3.56 -2.65 7.07
CA MET A 57 3.39 -3.63 8.13
C MET A 57 2.54 -4.83 7.71
N MET A 58 1.48 -4.62 6.92
CA MET A 58 0.65 -5.72 6.42
C MET A 58 1.43 -6.63 5.47
N ILE A 59 2.21 -6.05 4.55
CA ILE A 59 3.03 -6.80 3.59
C ILE A 59 4.13 -7.57 4.34
N GLU A 60 4.86 -6.91 5.25
CA GLU A 60 5.92 -7.55 6.05
C GLU A 60 5.38 -8.68 6.93
N ASN A 61 4.26 -8.46 7.61
CA ASN A 61 3.62 -9.48 8.43
C ASN A 61 3.10 -10.64 7.59
N ALA A 62 2.52 -10.38 6.42
CA ALA A 62 2.05 -11.41 5.52
C ALA A 62 3.23 -12.24 5.00
N GLN A 63 4.34 -11.60 4.62
CA GLN A 63 5.57 -12.27 4.20
C GLN A 63 6.12 -13.16 5.33
N ALA A 64 6.28 -12.64 6.54
CA ALA A 64 6.79 -13.40 7.68
C ALA A 64 5.89 -14.60 8.03
N ARG A 65 4.55 -14.42 7.96
CA ARG A 65 3.60 -15.51 8.16
C ARG A 65 3.71 -16.55 7.05
N ALA A 66 3.84 -16.15 5.80
CA ALA A 66 4.03 -17.07 4.69
C ALA A 66 5.34 -17.86 4.84
N ASP A 67 6.45 -17.20 5.18
CA ASP A 67 7.74 -17.85 5.45
C ASP A 67 7.65 -18.86 6.60
N SER A 68 6.89 -18.54 7.65
CA SER A 68 6.69 -19.46 8.78
C SER A 68 5.79 -20.65 8.43
N ASN A 69 4.76 -20.45 7.61
CA ASN A 69 3.79 -21.50 7.28
C ASN A 69 4.35 -22.47 6.21
N PHE A 70 5.16 -21.97 5.27
CA PHE A 70 5.87 -22.80 4.30
C PHE A 70 7.23 -23.32 4.80
N ALA A 71 7.57 -23.09 6.07
CA ALA A 71 8.88 -23.43 6.61
C ALA A 71 9.25 -24.91 6.36
N PRO A 72 10.53 -25.22 6.02
CA PRO A 72 10.98 -26.58 5.82
C PRO A 72 10.66 -27.47 7.01
N ARG A 73 10.05 -28.62 6.74
CA ARG A 73 9.71 -29.61 7.76
C ARG A 73 10.94 -30.43 8.15
N PRO A 74 11.18 -30.67 9.45
CA PRO A 74 12.28 -31.55 9.88
C PRO A 74 12.21 -32.92 9.21
N GLY A 75 13.33 -33.38 8.65
CA GLY A 75 13.43 -34.67 7.97
C GLY A 75 12.93 -34.69 6.52
N HIS A 76 12.42 -33.57 5.98
CA HIS A 76 11.97 -33.48 4.59
C HIS A 76 13.06 -32.99 3.63
N ASP A 77 14.30 -32.78 4.06
CA ASP A 77 15.35 -32.18 3.23
C ASP A 77 15.62 -32.94 1.92
N ALA A 78 15.68 -34.28 1.99
CA ALA A 78 15.84 -35.14 0.83
C ALA A 78 14.64 -35.01 -0.13
N LEU A 79 13.42 -35.09 0.40
CA LEU A 79 12.19 -34.93 -0.37
C LEU A 79 12.12 -33.54 -1.03
N ASN A 80 12.43 -32.48 -0.29
CA ASN A 80 12.44 -31.10 -0.81
C ASN A 80 13.45 -30.93 -1.95
N SER A 81 14.59 -31.61 -1.87
CA SER A 81 15.60 -31.63 -2.93
C SER A 81 15.12 -32.37 -4.18
N GLU A 82 14.42 -33.50 -4.01
CA GLU A 82 13.80 -34.26 -5.10
C GLU A 82 12.66 -33.47 -5.76
N ILE A 83 11.78 -32.85 -4.97
CA ILE A 83 10.72 -31.97 -5.47
C ILE A 83 11.31 -30.82 -6.28
N ARG A 84 12.37 -30.17 -5.78
CA ARG A 84 13.03 -29.07 -6.50
C ARG A 84 13.59 -29.54 -7.85
N ARG A 85 14.22 -30.71 -7.88
CA ARG A 85 14.72 -31.32 -9.13
C ARG A 85 13.58 -31.64 -10.09
N TRP A 86 12.51 -32.24 -9.59
CA TRP A 86 11.32 -32.55 -10.39
C TRP A 86 10.71 -31.28 -10.98
N ILE A 87 10.56 -30.20 -10.20
CA ILE A 87 10.08 -28.90 -10.71
C ILE A 87 11.00 -28.40 -11.84
N ALA A 88 12.32 -28.43 -11.63
CA ALA A 88 13.28 -27.98 -12.63
C ALA A 88 13.26 -28.81 -13.92
N GLU A 89 12.95 -30.10 -13.83
CA GLU A 89 12.75 -30.97 -14.98
C GLU A 89 11.42 -30.70 -15.69
N GLN A 90 10.33 -30.54 -14.94
CA GLN A 90 9.03 -30.17 -15.50
C GLN A 90 9.10 -28.82 -16.22
N ALA A 91 9.79 -27.82 -15.68
CA ALA A 91 9.90 -26.49 -16.28
C ALA A 91 10.49 -26.48 -17.72
N LYS A 92 11.12 -27.58 -18.16
CA LYS A 92 11.67 -27.74 -19.52
C LYS A 92 10.66 -28.31 -20.52
N THR A 93 9.49 -28.76 -20.07
CA THR A 93 8.48 -29.40 -20.91
C THR A 93 7.36 -28.42 -21.30
N PRO A 94 6.68 -28.62 -22.44
CA PRO A 94 5.57 -27.75 -22.84
C PRO A 94 4.42 -27.68 -21.82
N GLU A 95 4.13 -28.80 -21.15
CA GLU A 95 3.09 -28.92 -20.13
C GLU A 95 3.60 -28.64 -18.71
N GLY A 96 4.87 -28.28 -18.57
CA GLY A 96 5.61 -28.19 -17.31
C GLY A 96 4.92 -27.36 -16.24
N LEU A 97 4.62 -26.10 -16.57
CA LEU A 97 3.97 -25.18 -15.63
C LEU A 97 2.58 -25.66 -15.21
N THR A 98 1.84 -26.32 -16.11
CA THR A 98 0.53 -26.90 -15.78
C THR A 98 0.68 -28.07 -14.80
N ASN A 99 1.68 -28.93 -14.99
CA ASN A 99 1.95 -30.04 -14.07
C ASN A 99 2.42 -29.54 -12.70
N ILE A 100 3.29 -28.51 -12.68
CA ILE A 100 3.75 -27.88 -11.45
C ILE A 100 2.56 -27.33 -10.65
N ARG A 101 1.67 -26.55 -11.28
CA ARG A 101 0.47 -26.01 -10.61
C ARG A 101 -0.45 -27.09 -10.06
N LYS A 102 -0.73 -28.13 -10.85
CA LYS A 102 -1.56 -29.28 -10.41
C LYS A 102 -0.97 -29.97 -9.18
N GLN A 103 0.35 -30.11 -9.14
CA GLN A 103 1.01 -30.79 -8.04
C GLN A 103 1.17 -29.88 -6.81
N MET A 104 1.37 -28.59 -7.02
CA MET A 104 1.35 -27.54 -5.97
C MET A 104 -0.01 -27.48 -5.27
N GLU A 105 -1.11 -27.57 -6.01
CA GLU A 105 -2.47 -27.61 -5.44
C GLU A 105 -2.68 -28.84 -4.53
N ARG A 106 -2.06 -29.97 -4.88
CA ARG A 106 -2.22 -31.24 -4.16
C ARG A 106 -1.27 -31.43 -3.00
N SER A 107 -0.14 -30.71 -2.98
CA SER A 107 0.96 -30.94 -2.05
C SER A 107 1.52 -29.64 -1.53
N GLU A 108 1.36 -29.44 -0.24
CA GLU A 108 1.94 -28.31 0.48
C GLU A 108 3.48 -28.33 0.44
N ASP A 109 4.12 -29.52 0.41
CA ASP A 109 5.58 -29.62 0.26
C ASP A 109 6.07 -29.03 -1.07
N VAL A 110 5.27 -29.18 -2.15
CA VAL A 110 5.58 -28.59 -3.46
C VAL A 110 5.41 -27.08 -3.42
N ALA A 111 4.34 -26.59 -2.79
CA ALA A 111 4.14 -25.16 -2.55
C ALA A 111 5.27 -24.56 -1.70
N ALA A 112 5.70 -25.23 -0.64
CA ALA A 112 6.81 -24.81 0.22
C ALA A 112 8.15 -24.76 -0.53
N VAL A 113 8.44 -25.75 -1.37
CA VAL A 113 9.65 -25.74 -2.21
C VAL A 113 9.62 -24.59 -3.20
N ILE A 114 8.48 -24.31 -3.84
CA ILE A 114 8.33 -23.15 -4.74
C ILE A 114 8.57 -21.85 -3.96
N TRP A 115 7.96 -21.71 -2.79
CA TRP A 115 8.07 -20.52 -1.95
C TRP A 115 9.52 -20.17 -1.59
N HIS A 116 10.27 -21.16 -1.07
CA HIS A 116 11.62 -20.94 -0.56
C HIS A 116 12.75 -21.09 -1.59
N SER A 117 12.48 -21.65 -2.78
CA SER A 117 13.53 -21.82 -3.78
C SER A 117 13.80 -20.51 -4.54
N PRO A 118 15.06 -20.20 -4.83
CA PRO A 118 15.39 -19.21 -5.85
C PRO A 118 15.02 -19.77 -7.23
N ASP A 119 14.62 -18.86 -8.11
CA ASP A 119 14.14 -19.13 -9.47
C ASP A 119 15.11 -19.96 -10.32
N PHE A 120 16.42 -19.68 -10.24
CA PHE A 120 17.43 -20.43 -11.00
C PHE A 120 17.50 -21.91 -10.63
N LEU A 121 17.17 -22.29 -9.38
CA LEU A 121 17.13 -23.69 -8.97
C LEU A 121 15.87 -24.42 -9.44
N LEU A 122 14.81 -23.67 -9.73
CA LEU A 122 13.58 -24.20 -10.31
C LEU A 122 13.61 -24.21 -11.84
N ASN A 123 14.64 -23.61 -12.46
CA ASN A 123 14.71 -23.41 -13.92
C ASN A 123 13.44 -22.71 -14.47
N ILE A 124 12.89 -21.77 -13.71
CA ILE A 124 11.70 -20.97 -14.05
C ILE A 124 12.14 -19.50 -14.10
N ASN A 125 11.62 -18.74 -15.07
CA ASN A 125 11.87 -17.29 -15.13
C ASN A 125 11.33 -16.59 -13.86
N SER A 126 12.02 -15.54 -13.40
CA SER A 126 11.72 -14.86 -12.13
C SER A 126 10.26 -14.41 -12.01
N ASP A 127 9.66 -13.83 -13.06
CA ASP A 127 8.28 -13.34 -13.03
C ASP A 127 7.27 -14.48 -12.86
N VAL A 128 7.53 -15.62 -13.53
CA VAL A 128 6.71 -16.83 -13.41
C VAL A 128 6.90 -17.47 -12.04
N CYS A 129 8.13 -17.50 -11.53
CA CYS A 129 8.42 -18.01 -10.19
C CYS A 129 7.68 -17.19 -9.13
N GLU A 130 7.75 -15.86 -9.20
CA GLU A 130 7.02 -14.96 -8.30
C GLU A 130 5.51 -15.18 -8.39
N THR A 131 4.96 -15.32 -9.60
CA THR A 131 3.54 -15.66 -9.81
C THR A 131 3.17 -16.98 -9.12
N LEU A 132 3.97 -18.03 -9.28
CA LEU A 132 3.74 -19.32 -8.62
C LEU A 132 3.79 -19.22 -7.09
N LYS A 133 4.64 -18.36 -6.52
CA LYS A 133 4.66 -18.12 -5.07
C LYS A 133 3.36 -17.50 -4.58
N TYR A 134 2.82 -16.52 -5.30
CA TYR A 134 1.52 -15.92 -4.96
C TYR A 134 0.37 -16.91 -5.15
N GLU A 135 0.38 -17.72 -6.23
CA GLU A 135 -0.60 -18.78 -6.44
C GLU A 135 -0.55 -19.82 -5.31
N ALA A 136 0.65 -20.25 -4.90
CA ALA A 136 0.87 -21.16 -3.77
C ALA A 136 0.28 -20.59 -2.46
N LEU A 137 0.57 -19.31 -2.18
CA LEU A 137 0.06 -18.63 -1.00
C LEU A 137 -1.47 -18.52 -1.04
N GLN A 138 -2.04 -18.18 -2.20
CA GLN A 138 -3.49 -18.08 -2.37
C GLN A 138 -4.20 -19.43 -2.15
N GLN A 139 -3.59 -20.53 -2.60
CA GLN A 139 -4.17 -21.87 -2.49
C GLN A 139 -4.12 -22.41 -1.05
N HIS A 140 -2.98 -22.32 -0.39
CA HIS A 140 -2.76 -22.95 0.91
C HIS A 140 -3.04 -22.03 2.09
N TYR A 141 -2.88 -20.71 1.90
CA TYR A 141 -3.01 -19.71 2.96
C TYR A 141 -3.76 -18.46 2.49
N PRO A 142 -5.04 -18.59 2.08
CA PRO A 142 -5.81 -17.50 1.46
C PRO A 142 -5.93 -16.25 2.34
N ASP A 143 -5.96 -16.41 3.67
CA ASP A 143 -5.99 -15.28 4.61
C ASP A 143 -4.69 -14.46 4.55
N ILE A 144 -3.53 -15.12 4.43
CA ILE A 144 -2.23 -14.46 4.31
C ILE A 144 -2.12 -13.77 2.94
N TYR A 145 -2.59 -14.43 1.88
CA TYR A 145 -2.66 -13.83 0.55
C TYR A 145 -3.54 -12.57 0.53
N SER A 146 -4.69 -12.60 1.20
CA SER A 146 -5.59 -11.45 1.33
C SER A 146 -4.92 -10.25 2.01
N ASP A 147 -4.13 -10.49 3.06
CA ASP A 147 -3.34 -9.44 3.72
C ASP A 147 -2.30 -8.83 2.76
N PHE A 148 -1.65 -9.66 1.94
CA PHE A 148 -0.71 -9.23 0.90
C PHE A 148 -1.38 -8.31 -0.14
N VAL A 149 -2.52 -8.74 -0.68
CA VAL A 149 -3.31 -7.98 -1.66
C VAL A 149 -3.80 -6.66 -1.05
N THR A 150 -4.34 -6.72 0.16
CA THR A 150 -4.84 -5.53 0.88
C THR A 150 -3.71 -4.55 1.17
N GLY A 151 -2.56 -5.05 1.62
CA GLY A 151 -1.34 -4.25 1.82
C GLY A 151 -0.92 -3.53 0.54
N HIS A 152 -0.87 -4.22 -0.60
CA HIS A 152 -0.56 -3.60 -1.89
C HIS A 152 -1.61 -2.57 -2.35
N LEU A 153 -2.89 -2.84 -2.16
CA LEU A 153 -3.96 -1.86 -2.45
C LEU A 153 -3.80 -0.58 -1.63
N LEU A 154 -3.42 -0.71 -0.36
CA LEU A 154 -3.17 0.44 0.53
C LEU A 154 -1.92 1.22 0.13
N ARG A 155 -0.91 0.58 -0.47
CA ARG A 155 0.36 1.21 -0.87
C ARG A 155 0.18 2.38 -1.84
N ASP A 156 -0.84 2.31 -2.70
CA ASP A 156 -1.12 3.36 -3.69
C ASP A 156 -2.04 4.49 -3.17
N MET A 157 -2.68 4.30 -2.03
CA MET A 157 -3.58 5.30 -1.45
C MET A 157 -2.89 6.64 -1.12
N PRO A 158 -1.66 6.70 -0.59
CA PRO A 158 -0.95 7.96 -0.34
C PRO A 158 -0.83 8.87 -1.57
N LYS A 159 -0.72 8.31 -2.79
CA LYS A 159 -0.66 9.10 -4.04
C LYS A 159 -1.96 9.92 -4.24
N LYS A 160 -3.11 9.36 -3.85
CA LYS A 160 -4.41 10.06 -3.91
C LYS A 160 -4.44 11.23 -2.92
N TYR A 161 -3.90 11.05 -1.71
CA TYR A 161 -3.80 12.11 -0.71
C TYR A 161 -2.91 13.27 -1.18
N GLN A 162 -1.78 12.99 -1.84
CA GLN A 162 -0.91 14.03 -2.38
C GLN A 162 -1.62 14.96 -3.36
N SER A 163 -2.50 14.41 -4.21
CA SER A 163 -3.31 15.22 -5.13
C SER A 163 -4.26 16.15 -4.38
N VAL A 164 -4.95 15.63 -3.36
CA VAL A 164 -5.87 16.42 -2.53
C VAL A 164 -5.13 17.51 -1.76
N ILE A 165 -3.97 17.19 -1.16
CA ILE A 165 -3.11 18.15 -0.45
C ILE A 165 -2.72 19.34 -1.34
N ARG A 166 -2.31 19.07 -2.58
CA ARG A 166 -2.00 20.14 -3.55
C ARG A 166 -3.22 21.03 -3.83
N ASN A 167 -4.39 20.43 -3.97
CA ASN A 167 -5.63 21.18 -4.23
C ASN A 167 -6.01 22.06 -3.04
N VAL A 168 -5.88 21.56 -1.81
CA VAL A 168 -6.12 22.36 -0.59
C VAL A 168 -5.19 23.58 -0.57
N GLY A 169 -3.89 23.38 -0.79
CA GLY A 169 -2.92 24.48 -0.81
C GLY A 169 -3.14 25.50 -1.93
N ARG A 170 -3.75 25.08 -3.05
CA ARG A 170 -4.01 25.95 -4.21
C ARG A 170 -5.34 26.71 -4.12
N PHE A 171 -6.39 26.08 -3.61
CA PHE A 171 -7.77 26.59 -3.76
C PHE A 171 -8.37 27.14 -2.48
N PHE A 172 -7.82 26.84 -1.30
CA PHE A 172 -8.41 27.34 -0.05
C PHE A 172 -8.14 28.83 0.18
N PHE A 173 -7.03 29.36 -0.34
CA PHE A 173 -6.65 30.75 -0.13
C PHE A 173 -5.78 31.29 -1.26
N ASN A 174 -5.69 32.62 -1.36
CA ASN A 174 -4.71 33.30 -2.19
C ASN A 174 -3.46 33.61 -1.35
N ALA A 175 -2.31 33.05 -1.72
CA ALA A 175 -1.06 33.18 -0.96
C ALA A 175 -0.59 34.63 -0.82
N ALA A 176 -0.67 35.41 -1.90
CA ALA A 176 -0.24 36.81 -1.89
C ALA A 176 -1.09 37.66 -0.94
N LEU A 177 -2.40 37.41 -0.89
CA LEU A 177 -3.30 38.11 0.06
C LEU A 177 -3.09 37.64 1.49
N ALA A 178 -2.90 36.33 1.71
CA ALA A 178 -2.64 35.81 3.05
C ALA A 178 -1.32 36.34 3.65
N GLU A 179 -0.29 36.54 2.83
CA GLU A 179 1.00 37.11 3.27
C GLU A 179 0.94 38.59 3.64
N GLN A 180 -0.06 39.34 3.15
CA GLN A 180 -0.19 40.74 3.51
C GLN A 180 -0.53 40.95 5.00
N VAL A 181 -1.04 39.93 5.69
CA VAL A 181 -1.39 40.03 7.12
C VAL A 181 -0.17 40.30 8.00
N SER A 182 1.02 39.81 7.62
CA SER A 182 2.26 40.04 8.37
C SER A 182 2.86 41.44 8.16
N ARG A 183 2.29 42.21 7.22
CA ARG A 183 2.70 43.59 6.94
C ARG A 183 1.80 44.63 7.61
N ARG A 184 0.85 44.17 8.43
CA ARG A 184 -0.07 45.06 9.15
C ARG A 184 0.71 45.85 10.20
N VAL A 185 0.60 47.18 10.14
CA VAL A 185 1.10 48.08 11.18
C VAL A 185 0.00 48.22 12.24
N GLU A 186 0.32 47.89 13.49
CA GLU A 186 -0.55 48.15 14.63
C GLU A 186 -0.33 49.60 15.10
N ILE A 187 -1.42 50.32 15.36
CA ILE A 187 -1.43 51.70 15.88
C ILE A 187 -1.88 51.64 17.33
#